data_AF-A0A920R0N1-F1
#
_entry.id   AF-A0A920R0N1-F1
#
_cell.length_a   1.000
_cell.length_b   1.000
_cell.length_c   1.000
_cell.angle_alpha   90.00
_cell.angle_beta   90.00
_cell.angle_gamma   90.00
#
_symmetry.space_group_name_H-M   'P 1'
#
loop_
_entity.id
_entity.type
_entity.pdbx_description
1 polymer ?
#
loop_
_entity_poly.entity_id
_entity_poly.type
_entity_poly.pdbx_seq_one_letter_code
_entity_poly.pdbx_strand_id
1 'polypeptide(L)'
;MCLKKFENDDQTKAVVLIGGNRGTREQEAAEFIKSEFTKPIAALIVGQSAPPGKRKGHAGAIITGEAAKNFGKKICSLSIAGASIIPSPGEIGSTINQLIKK
;
A
#
# COMPACT_ATOMS: atom_id res chain seq x y z
N MET A 1 -9.13 11.06 5.39
CA MET A 1 -8.41 9.88 4.84
C MET A 1 -9.19 8.61 5.13
N CYS A 2 -9.32 7.66 4.19
CA CYS A 2 -10.19 6.49 4.36
C CYS A 2 -9.75 5.55 5.50
N LEU A 3 -8.45 5.47 5.80
CA LEU A 3 -7.94 4.64 6.91
C LEU A 3 -8.58 5.01 8.26
N LYS A 4 -8.79 6.31 8.54
CA LYS A 4 -9.45 6.74 9.78
C LYS A 4 -10.88 6.21 9.91
N LYS A 5 -11.59 6.00 8.79
CA LYS A 5 -12.94 5.41 8.83
C LYS A 5 -12.88 3.93 9.19
N PHE A 6 -11.91 3.20 8.63
CA PHE A 6 -11.70 1.79 8.95
C PHE A 6 -11.18 1.58 10.38
N GLU A 7 -10.37 2.49 10.91
CA GLU A 7 -9.94 2.45 12.31
C GLU A 7 -11.12 2.60 13.28
N ASN A 8 -12.09 3.46 12.96
CA ASN A 8 -13.27 3.70 13.80
C ASN A 8 -14.40 2.68 13.61
N ASP A 9 -14.27 1.71 12.69
CA ASP A 9 -15.31 0.70 12.44
C ASP A 9 -14.97 -0.63 13.12
N ASP A 10 -15.67 -0.98 14.20
CA ASP A 10 -15.45 -2.20 14.99
C ASP A 10 -15.65 -3.51 14.20
N GLN A 11 -16.37 -3.45 13.08
CA GLN A 11 -16.56 -4.61 12.19
C GLN A 11 -15.35 -4.86 11.29
N THR A 12 -14.50 -3.85 11.07
CA THR A 12 -13.27 -3.99 10.30
C THR A 12 -12.25 -4.83 11.06
N LYS A 13 -11.92 -6.01 10.53
CA LYS A 13 -10.93 -6.95 11.11
C LYS A 13 -9.51 -6.80 10.55
N ALA A 14 -9.39 -6.33 9.32
CA ALA A 14 -8.11 -6.01 8.69
C ALA A 14 -8.34 -5.06 7.51
N VAL A 15 -7.27 -4.37 7.10
CA VAL A 15 -7.30 -3.47 5.93
C VAL A 15 -6.22 -3.86 4.93
N VAL A 16 -6.57 -3.79 3.64
CA VAL A 16 -5.62 -3.86 2.54
C VAL A 16 -5.50 -2.49 1.89
N LEU A 17 -4.31 -1.89 1.93
CA LEU A 17 -3.98 -0.66 1.23
C LEU A 17 -3.39 -1.00 -0.14
N ILE A 18 -4.05 -0.57 -1.22
CA ILE A 18 -3.54 -0.75 -2.58
C ILE A 18 -3.10 0.62 -3.11
N GLY A 19 -1.78 0.82 -3.19
CA GLY A 19 -1.14 2.05 -3.69
C GLY A 19 -0.60 1.90 -5.10
N GLY A 20 -0.17 3.01 -5.71
CA GLY A 20 0.28 3.06 -7.10
C GLY A 20 1.48 3.96 -7.33
N ASN A 21 1.77 4.24 -8.60
CA ASN A 21 2.98 4.98 -8.99
C ASN A 21 2.93 6.50 -8.70
N ARG A 22 1.79 7.05 -8.31
CA ARG A 22 1.51 8.48 -8.42
C ARG A 22 1.32 9.12 -7.05
N GLY A 23 2.03 10.23 -6.80
CA GLY A 23 1.92 11.02 -5.57
C GLY A 23 2.63 10.42 -4.36
N THR A 24 2.40 11.05 -3.21
CA THR A 24 3.01 10.79 -1.89
C THR A 24 2.03 10.21 -0.87
N ARG A 25 0.81 9.87 -1.31
CA ARG A 25 -0.29 9.47 -0.40
C ARG A 25 0.02 8.21 0.39
N GLU A 26 0.85 7.32 -0.15
CA GLU A 26 1.30 6.12 0.56
C GLU A 26 2.27 6.44 1.70
N GLN A 27 3.02 7.54 1.59
CA GLN A 27 3.92 8.01 2.65
C GLN A 27 3.12 8.70 3.76
N GLU A 28 2.14 9.54 3.39
CA GLU A 28 1.16 10.09 4.33
C GLU A 28 0.38 8.97 5.03
N ALA A 29 0.06 7.89 4.30
CA ALA A 29 -0.55 6.71 4.88
C ALA A 29 0.36 6.01 5.87
N ALA A 30 1.65 5.86 5.55
CA ALA A 30 2.62 5.29 6.48
C ALA A 30 2.73 6.12 7.77
N GLU A 31 2.71 7.44 7.70
CA GLU A 31 2.70 8.30 8.89
C GLU A 31 1.47 8.04 9.76
N PHE A 32 0.28 8.02 9.17
CA PHE A 32 -0.96 7.73 9.89
C PHE A 32 -0.99 6.31 10.48
N ILE A 33 -0.49 5.32 9.73
CA ILE A 33 -0.41 3.93 10.19
C ILE A 33 0.48 3.85 11.43
N LYS A 34 1.62 4.54 11.42
CA LYS A 34 2.57 4.54 12.52
C LYS A 34 2.04 5.24 13.77
N SER A 35 1.21 6.29 13.61
CA SER A 35 0.78 7.14 14.72
C SER A 35 -0.55 6.74 15.35
N GLU A 36 -1.53 6.33 14.54
CA GLU A 36 -2.94 6.23 14.96
C GLU A 36 -3.63 4.92 14.58
N PHE A 37 -3.05 4.09 13.70
CA PHE A 37 -3.74 2.89 13.20
C PHE A 37 -3.35 1.65 14.00
N THR A 38 -4.33 0.97 14.59
CA THR A 38 -4.07 -0.19 15.47
C THR A 38 -4.47 -1.52 14.83
N LYS A 39 -5.32 -1.48 13.79
CA LYS A 39 -5.83 -2.70 13.15
C LYS A 39 -4.79 -3.35 12.23
N PRO A 40 -4.85 -4.68 12.04
CA PRO A 40 -3.98 -5.37 11.09
C PRO A 40 -4.07 -4.75 9.69
N ILE A 41 -2.93 -4.38 9.12
CA ILE A 41 -2.87 -3.76 7.80
C ILE A 41 -1.83 -4.42 6.90
N ALA A 42 -2.24 -4.68 5.66
CA ALA A 42 -1.39 -5.13 4.59
C ALA A 42 -1.36 -4.07 3.47
N ALA A 43 -0.25 -3.97 2.74
CA ALA A 43 -0.12 -3.02 1.65
C ALA A 43 0.46 -3.64 0.37
N LEU A 44 -0.14 -3.32 -0.76
CA LEU A 44 0.30 -3.70 -2.10
C LEU A 44 0.56 -2.44 -2.92
N ILE A 45 1.76 -2.31 -3.48
CA ILE A 45 2.08 -1.20 -4.40
C ILE A 45 2.10 -1.71 -5.83
N VAL A 46 1.05 -1.38 -6.59
CA VAL A 46 0.90 -1.84 -7.98
C VAL A 46 1.66 -0.96 -8.95
N GLY A 47 2.17 -1.59 -10.03
CA GLY A 47 2.81 -0.90 -11.14
C GLY A 47 4.33 -0.97 -11.18
N GLN A 48 4.98 -1.68 -10.25
CA GLN A 48 6.43 -1.91 -10.25
C GLN A 48 6.93 -2.61 -11.52
N SER A 49 6.21 -3.62 -11.99
CA SER A 49 6.58 -4.43 -13.15
C SER A 49 6.18 -3.80 -14.49
N ALA A 50 5.79 -2.53 -14.52
CA ALA A 50 5.40 -1.87 -15.75
C ALA A 50 6.66 -1.41 -16.51
N PRO A 51 6.82 -1.78 -17.80
CA PRO A 51 7.98 -1.38 -18.58
C PRO A 51 8.07 0.14 -18.67
N PRO A 52 9.28 0.71 -18.57
CA PRO A 52 9.49 2.16 -18.68
C PRO A 52 8.88 2.69 -19.99
N GLY A 53 8.24 3.86 -19.92
CA GLY A 53 7.66 4.52 -21.10
C GLY A 53 6.25 4.06 -21.52
N LYS A 54 5.64 3.06 -20.88
CA LYS A 54 4.21 2.72 -21.15
C LYS A 54 3.26 3.42 -20.19
N ARG A 55 2.27 4.15 -20.75
CA ARG A 55 1.12 4.70 -20.02
C ARG A 55 0.23 3.53 -19.56
N LYS A 56 -0.02 3.39 -18.26
CA LYS A 56 -1.10 2.52 -17.76
C LYS A 56 -2.42 3.31 -17.68
N GLY A 57 -3.51 2.65 -18.05
CA GLY A 57 -4.83 3.23 -18.35
C GLY A 57 -5.54 4.01 -17.24
N HIS A 58 -4.99 4.12 -16.02
CA HIS A 58 -5.44 5.14 -15.07
C HIS A 58 -4.88 6.50 -15.47
N ALA A 59 -5.60 7.19 -16.38
CA ALA A 59 -5.58 8.61 -16.80
C ALA A 59 -4.28 9.46 -16.73
N GLY A 60 -3.09 8.87 -16.54
CA GLY A 60 -1.89 9.65 -16.32
C GLY A 60 -0.63 8.87 -15.97
N ALA A 61 -0.72 7.62 -15.47
CA ALA A 61 0.40 6.81 -14.98
C ALA A 61 1.56 6.60 -16.00
N ILE A 62 2.41 7.62 -16.19
CA ILE A 62 3.70 7.56 -16.91
C ILE A 62 4.78 7.12 -15.91
N ILE A 63 5.52 6.08 -16.25
CA ILE A 63 6.68 5.63 -15.47
C ILE A 63 7.93 6.31 -16.04
N THR A 64 8.39 7.35 -15.35
CA THR A 64 9.73 7.92 -15.51
C THR A 64 10.71 7.19 -14.58
N GLY A 65 12.03 7.27 -14.83
CA GLY A 65 13.03 6.57 -14.00
C GLY A 65 12.98 6.92 -12.50
N GLU A 66 12.49 8.12 -12.15
CA GLU A 66 12.25 8.53 -10.77
C GLU A 66 11.06 7.82 -10.12
N ALA A 67 10.04 7.44 -10.91
CA ALA A 67 8.89 6.68 -10.41
C ALA A 67 9.32 5.27 -9.95
N ALA A 68 10.33 4.67 -10.59
CA ALA A 68 10.91 3.40 -10.17
C ALA A 68 11.55 3.49 -8.77
N LYS A 69 12.33 4.55 -8.50
CA LYS A 69 12.87 4.85 -7.16
C LYS A 69 11.77 5.11 -6.14
N ASN A 70 10.64 5.67 -6.58
CA ASN A 70 9.53 6.02 -5.70
C ASN A 70 8.79 4.78 -5.16
N PHE A 71 8.74 3.67 -5.91
CA PHE A 71 8.13 2.43 -5.42
C PHE A 71 8.84 1.85 -4.20
N GLY A 72 10.18 1.78 -4.23
CA GLY A 72 10.97 1.26 -3.11
C GLY A 72 10.81 2.12 -1.86
N LYS A 73 10.78 3.45 -2.01
CA LYS A 73 10.51 4.37 -0.90
C LYS A 73 9.13 4.14 -0.29
N LYS A 74 8.07 4.01 -1.11
CA LYS A 74 6.70 3.77 -0.63
C LYS A 74 6.58 2.47 0.16
N ILE A 75 7.16 1.37 -0.37
CA ILE A 75 7.19 0.08 0.34
C ILE A 75 7.93 0.21 1.67
N CYS A 76 9.11 0.82 1.65
CA CYS A 76 9.93 0.99 2.85
C CYS A 76 9.17 1.78 3.92
N SER A 77 8.54 2.91 3.54
CA SER A 77 7.73 3.72 4.45
C SER A 77 6.58 2.90 5.07
N LEU A 78 5.81 2.18 4.24
CA LEU A 78 4.68 1.37 4.72
C LEU A 78 5.15 0.20 5.62
N SER A 79 6.26 -0.43 5.26
CA SER A 79 6.85 -1.52 6.05
C SER A 79 7.34 -1.02 7.42
N ILE A 80 8.03 0.13 7.46
CA ILE A 80 8.50 0.76 8.70
C ILE A 80 7.33 1.21 9.57
N ALA A 81 6.21 1.60 8.96
CA ALA A 81 5.00 1.95 9.68
C ALA A 81 4.28 0.75 10.32
N GLY A 82 4.68 -0.49 9.99
CA GLY A 82 4.08 -1.71 10.53
C GLY A 82 3.09 -2.41 9.59
N ALA A 83 2.92 -1.93 8.35
CA ALA A 83 2.13 -2.63 7.35
C ALA A 83 2.87 -3.85 6.80
N SER A 84 2.18 -4.99 6.69
CA SER A 84 2.74 -6.15 5.99
C SER A 84 2.72 -5.93 4.48
N ILE A 85 3.85 -6.10 3.83
CA ILE A 85 3.97 -5.86 2.39
C ILE A 85 3.52 -7.10 1.62
N ILE A 86 2.54 -6.92 0.74
CA ILE A 86 2.05 -7.94 -0.17
C ILE A 86 2.93 -7.87 -1.43
N PRO A 87 3.64 -8.94 -1.80
CA PRO A 87 4.57 -8.92 -2.92
C PRO A 87 3.87 -8.98 -4.28
N SER A 88 2.68 -9.59 -4.35
CA SER A 88 1.91 -9.73 -5.60
C SER A 88 0.39 -9.76 -5.36
N PRO A 89 -0.43 -9.36 -6.35
CA PRO A 89 -1.90 -9.42 -6.21
C PRO A 89 -2.45 -10.81 -5.84
N GLY A 90 -1.79 -11.88 -6.27
CA GLY A 90 -2.19 -13.26 -5.97
C GLY A 90 -2.01 -13.64 -4.49
N GLU A 91 -1.21 -12.88 -3.75
CA GLU A 91 -0.89 -13.16 -2.34
C GLU A 91 -1.73 -12.36 -1.34
N ILE A 92 -2.62 -11.48 -1.82
CA ILE A 92 -3.47 -10.68 -0.92
C ILE A 92 -4.23 -11.58 0.08
N GLY A 93 -4.82 -12.67 -0.42
CA GLY A 93 -5.61 -13.59 0.40
C GLY A 93 -4.77 -14.31 1.45
N SER A 94 -3.61 -14.83 1.06
CA SER A 94 -2.71 -15.55 1.98
C SER A 94 -2.12 -14.61 3.03
N THR A 95 -1.67 -13.41 2.64
CA THR A 95 -1.10 -12.41 3.57
C THR A 95 -2.14 -11.96 4.60
N ILE A 96 -3.37 -11.67 4.18
CA ILE A 96 -4.43 -11.25 5.11
C ILE A 96 -4.84 -12.39 6.04
N ASN A 97 -4.95 -13.61 5.53
CA ASN A 97 -5.26 -14.77 6.36
C ASN A 97 -4.19 -14.99 7.45
N GLN A 98 -2.91 -14.81 7.11
CA GLN A 98 -1.81 -14.88 8.07
C GLN A 98 -1.84 -13.74 9.10
N LEU A 99 -2.23 -12.54 8.68
CA LEU A 99 -2.35 -11.37 9.55
C LEU A 99 -3.47 -11.50 10.60
N ILE A 100 -4.63 -12.02 10.22
CA ILE A 100 -5.80 -12.12 11.10
C ILE A 100 -5.71 -13.35 12.03
N LYS A 101 -4.96 -14.38 11.64
CA LYS A 101 -4.79 -15.61 12.44
C LYS A 101 -3.71 -15.51 13.53
N LYS A 102 -2.93 -14.43 13.54
CA LYS A 102 -2.00 -14.12 14.63
C LYS A 102 -2.77 -13.63 15.85
#